data_AF-A0A511F9J7-F1
#
_entry.id   AF-A0A511F9J7-F1
#
_cell.length_a   1.000
_cell.length_b   1.000
_cell.length_c   1.000
_cell.angle_alpha   90.00
_cell.angle_beta   90.00
_cell.angle_gamma   90.00
#
_symmetry.space_group_name_H-M   'P 1'
#
loop_
_entity.id
_entity.type
_entity.pdbx_description
1 polymer ?
#
loop_
_entity_poly.entity_id
_entity_poly.type
_entity_poly.pdbx_seq_one_letter_code
_entity_poly.pdbx_strand_id
1 'polypeptide(L)'
;MRLTPARVAADVGPGFHAAEATALQTAVRGVLGAVERAADRPVPVEVRLEGGRDAAVVVVCRNHVVGFVPAEHGAALRAQVDAAGRWTRLVAPGLLFRDGDLWRVWVGAEPDGGLPPVPAGLDVLTAPDPTVLGIPLHRHDG
;
A
#
# COMPACT_ATOMS: atom_id res chain seq x y z
N MET A 1 13.31 2.59 28.28
CA MET A 1 11.88 2.24 28.19
C MET A 1 11.45 2.44 26.74
N ARG A 2 11.11 1.39 25.98
CA ARG A 2 10.63 1.55 24.61
C ARG A 2 9.15 1.94 24.68
N LEU A 3 8.82 3.18 24.36
CA LEU A 3 7.43 3.61 24.24
C LEU A 3 6.87 2.96 22.97
N THR A 4 5.87 2.10 23.13
CA THR A 4 5.08 1.62 21.99
C THR A 4 4.31 2.84 21.44
N PRO A 5 4.48 3.21 20.16
CA PRO A 5 3.76 4.34 19.60
C PRO A 5 2.25 4.11 19.68
N ALA A 6 1.50 5.18 19.94
CA ALA A 6 0.05 5.13 19.98
C ALA A 6 -0.51 4.69 18.62
N ARG A 7 -1.72 4.13 18.59
CA ARG A 7 -2.35 3.62 17.37
C ARG A 7 -3.70 4.30 17.19
N VAL A 8 -3.97 4.78 15.99
CA VAL A 8 -5.24 5.41 15.60
C VAL A 8 -5.75 4.75 14.34
N ALA A 9 -7.04 4.40 14.32
CA ALA A 9 -7.66 3.81 13.14
C ALA A 9 -7.77 4.85 12.02
N ALA A 10 -7.39 4.46 10.81
CA ALA A 10 -7.61 5.24 9.61
C ALA A 10 -9.09 5.17 9.21
N ASP A 11 -9.64 6.32 8.80
CA ASP A 11 -10.89 6.33 8.05
C ASP A 11 -10.57 6.13 6.56
N VAL A 12 -10.80 4.91 6.08
CA VAL A 12 -10.61 4.49 4.69
C VAL A 12 -11.94 4.32 3.95
N GLY A 13 -13.05 4.76 4.54
CA GLY A 13 -14.39 4.53 4.02
C GLY A 13 -14.66 3.04 3.76
N PRO A 14 -15.16 2.64 2.57
CA PRO A 14 -15.41 1.25 2.22
C PRO A 14 -14.13 0.43 1.99
N GLY A 15 -12.97 1.08 1.89
CA GLY A 15 -11.70 0.45 1.53
C GLY A 15 -11.37 0.55 0.04
N PHE A 16 -10.15 0.15 -0.32
CA PHE A 16 -9.60 0.25 -1.68
C PHE A 16 -8.49 -0.77 -1.94
N HIS A 17 -8.22 -1.04 -3.22
CA HIS A 17 -7.02 -1.77 -3.64
C HIS A 17 -5.80 -0.87 -3.58
N ALA A 18 -4.72 -1.30 -2.93
CA ALA A 18 -3.46 -0.58 -2.97
C ALA A 18 -2.87 -0.61 -4.38
N ALA A 19 -2.36 0.53 -4.83
CA ALA A 19 -1.72 0.70 -6.11
C ALA A 19 -0.27 0.17 -6.12
N GLU A 20 0.23 -0.08 -7.33
CA GLU A 20 1.60 -0.52 -7.65
C GLU A 20 2.03 -1.83 -6.96
N ALA A 21 1.07 -2.65 -6.55
CA ALA A 21 1.36 -3.95 -5.95
C ALA A 21 2.19 -4.84 -6.91
N THR A 22 1.99 -4.70 -8.23
CA THR A 22 2.76 -5.43 -9.25
C THR A 22 4.27 -5.13 -9.20
N ALA A 23 4.66 -3.88 -8.92
CA ALA A 23 6.08 -3.51 -8.77
C ALA A 23 6.66 -3.99 -7.42
N LEU A 24 5.80 -4.22 -6.43
CA LEU A 24 6.19 -4.51 -5.05
C LEU A 24 6.07 -5.99 -4.67
N GLN A 25 5.93 -6.90 -5.64
CA GLN A 25 5.71 -8.34 -5.38
C GLN A 25 6.74 -8.96 -4.44
N THR A 26 8.02 -8.57 -4.51
CA THR A 26 9.05 -9.05 -3.58
C THR A 26 8.73 -8.65 -2.14
N ALA A 27 8.30 -7.41 -1.91
CA ALA A 27 7.92 -6.93 -0.59
C ALA A 27 6.62 -7.59 -0.11
N VAL A 28 5.60 -7.68 -0.98
CA VAL A 28 4.32 -8.32 -0.66
C VAL A 28 4.49 -9.80 -0.32
N ARG A 29 5.33 -10.54 -1.05
CA ARG A 29 5.66 -11.93 -0.73
C ARG A 29 6.52 -12.04 0.54
N GLY A 30 7.40 -11.06 0.77
CA GLY A 30 8.27 -10.99 1.93
C GLY A 30 7.53 -10.80 3.26
N VAL A 31 6.36 -10.15 3.24
CA VAL A 31 5.53 -10.03 4.45
C VAL A 31 4.76 -11.30 4.79
N LEU A 32 4.62 -12.26 3.88
CA LEU A 32 3.86 -13.49 4.08
C LEU A 32 4.74 -14.66 4.55
N GLY A 33 4.32 -15.32 5.61
CA GLY A 33 4.88 -16.59 6.07
C GLY A 33 4.60 -17.74 5.08
N ALA A 34 5.27 -18.88 5.25
CA ALA A 34 5.11 -20.03 4.35
C ALA A 34 3.67 -20.55 4.30
N VAL A 35 3.00 -20.63 5.46
CA VAL A 35 1.61 -21.08 5.57
C VAL A 35 0.66 -20.08 4.90
N GLU A 36 0.87 -18.79 5.12
CA GLU A 36 0.04 -17.73 4.53
C GLU A 36 0.17 -17.70 3.00
N ARG A 37 1.38 -17.92 2.46
CA ARG A 37 1.60 -17.99 1.00
C ARG A 37 0.96 -19.20 0.33
N ALA A 38 0.80 -20.28 1.08
CA ALA A 38 0.17 -21.52 0.62
C ALA A 38 -1.35 -21.52 0.82
N ALA A 39 -1.90 -20.54 1.56
CA ALA A 39 -3.33 -20.43 1.77
C ALA A 39 -4.04 -20.01 0.47
N ASP A 40 -5.15 -20.67 0.17
CA ASP A 40 -6.02 -20.37 -0.98
C ASP A 40 -7.15 -19.39 -0.60
N ARG A 41 -6.89 -18.53 0.39
CA ARG A 41 -7.83 -17.54 0.90
C ARG A 41 -7.12 -16.23 1.20
N PRO A 42 -7.84 -15.10 1.18
CA PRO A 42 -7.29 -13.83 1.64
C PRO A 42 -6.69 -13.96 3.06
N VAL A 43 -5.52 -13.37 3.25
CA VAL A 43 -4.78 -13.37 4.50
C VAL A 43 -5.04 -12.04 5.20
N PRO A 44 -5.73 -12.03 6.36
CA PRO A 44 -5.96 -10.80 7.09
C PRO A 44 -4.67 -10.25 7.68
N VAL A 45 -4.48 -8.96 7.49
CA VAL A 45 -3.33 -8.22 7.99
C VAL A 45 -3.78 -6.88 8.59
N GLU A 46 -2.90 -6.32 9.40
CA GLU A 46 -2.96 -4.91 9.77
C GLU A 46 -1.97 -4.16 8.90
N VAL A 47 -2.46 -3.10 8.25
CA VAL A 47 -1.62 -2.19 7.49
C VAL A 47 -1.46 -0.87 8.24
N ARG A 48 -0.34 -0.21 8.02
CA ARG A 48 -0.08 1.16 8.46
C ARG A 48 -0.05 2.06 7.25
N LEU A 49 -0.53 3.27 7.42
CA LEU A 49 -0.45 4.31 6.41
C LEU A 49 0.63 5.30 6.84
N GLU A 50 1.61 5.53 5.97
CA GLU A 50 2.73 6.43 6.25
C GLU A 50 2.88 7.44 5.11
N GLY A 51 3.36 8.64 5.45
CA GLY A 51 3.65 9.67 4.46
C GLY A 51 4.88 9.27 3.64
N GLY A 52 4.71 9.22 2.32
CA GLY A 52 5.81 9.04 1.37
C GLY A 52 6.43 10.38 0.97
N ARG A 53 7.20 10.34 -0.12
CA ARG A 53 7.71 11.54 -0.80
C ARG A 53 6.53 12.33 -1.39
N ASP A 54 6.64 13.66 -1.35
CA ASP A 54 5.60 14.57 -1.86
C ASP A 54 4.22 14.28 -1.23
N ALA A 55 3.17 14.17 -2.05
CA ALA A 55 1.82 13.88 -1.60
C ALA A 55 1.52 12.38 -1.43
N ALA A 56 2.49 11.50 -1.69
CA ALA A 56 2.26 10.06 -1.65
C ALA A 56 1.96 9.57 -0.22
N VAL A 57 1.10 8.57 -0.12
CA VAL A 57 0.86 7.79 1.10
C VAL A 57 1.13 6.34 0.77
N VAL A 58 1.98 5.69 1.57
CA VAL A 58 2.37 4.30 1.39
C VAL A 58 1.62 3.39 2.33
N VAL A 59 1.35 2.17 1.87
CA VAL A 59 0.76 1.09 2.66
C VAL A 59 1.88 0.21 3.17
N VAL A 60 2.03 0.14 4.49
CA VAL A 60 3.10 -0.61 5.16
C VAL A 60 2.52 -1.81 5.90
N CYS A 61 3.00 -3.01 5.58
CA CYS A 61 2.66 -4.23 6.30
C CYS A 61 3.94 -4.88 6.83
N ARG A 62 3.96 -5.28 8.12
CA ARG A 62 5.14 -5.94 8.75
C ARG A 62 6.48 -5.27 8.39
N ASN A 63 6.50 -3.94 8.44
CA ASN A 63 7.64 -3.05 8.13
C ASN A 63 8.13 -3.07 6.66
N HIS A 64 7.29 -3.49 5.72
CA HIS A 64 7.56 -3.39 4.29
C HIS A 64 6.50 -2.51 3.62
N VAL A 65 6.92 -1.69 2.65
CA VAL A 65 5.99 -1.01 1.75
C VAL A 65 5.43 -2.06 0.79
N VAL A 66 4.11 -2.27 0.83
CA VAL A 66 3.41 -3.30 0.05
C VAL A 66 2.47 -2.71 -1.00
N GLY A 67 2.35 -1.38 -1.05
CA GLY A 67 1.52 -0.67 -2.01
C GLY A 67 1.49 0.82 -1.75
N PHE A 68 0.82 1.54 -2.63
CA PHE A 68 0.52 2.96 -2.50
C PHE A 68 -0.98 3.19 -2.36
N VAL A 69 -1.35 4.26 -1.69
CA VAL A 69 -2.73 4.73 -1.67
C VAL A 69 -3.07 5.30 -3.06
N PRO A 70 -4.16 4.87 -3.72
CA PRO A 70 -4.59 5.45 -4.99
C PRO A 70 -4.87 6.95 -4.87
N ALA A 71 -4.66 7.70 -5.96
CA ALA A 71 -4.75 9.17 -5.96
C ALA A 71 -6.09 9.70 -5.42
N GLU A 72 -7.19 8.99 -5.68
CA GLU A 72 -8.54 9.35 -5.21
C GLU A 72 -8.68 9.37 -3.67
N HIS A 73 -7.87 8.57 -2.96
CA HIS A 73 -7.83 8.51 -1.51
C HIS A 73 -6.65 9.29 -0.90
N GLY A 74 -5.67 9.66 -1.71
CA GLY A 74 -4.37 10.17 -1.28
C GLY A 74 -4.46 11.42 -0.40
N ALA A 75 -5.20 12.44 -0.81
CA ALA A 75 -5.28 13.71 -0.09
C ALA A 75 -5.93 13.57 1.30
N ALA A 76 -7.03 12.81 1.39
CA ALA A 76 -7.74 12.59 2.65
C ALA A 76 -6.90 11.78 3.65
N LEU A 77 -6.27 10.70 3.17
CA LEU A 77 -5.41 9.87 4.03
C LEU A 77 -4.11 10.58 4.39
N ARG A 78 -3.58 11.43 3.52
CA ARG A 78 -2.43 12.27 3.85
C ARG A 78 -2.72 13.20 5.01
N ALA A 79 -3.88 13.86 4.99
CA ALA A 79 -4.30 14.73 6.09
C ALA A 79 -4.42 13.96 7.42
N GLN A 80 -4.92 12.71 7.40
CA GLN A 80 -4.97 11.87 8.59
C GLN A 80 -3.58 11.49 9.10
N VAL A 81 -2.65 11.15 8.21
CA VAL A 81 -1.25 10.85 8.55
C VAL A 81 -0.59 12.05 9.21
N ASP A 82 -0.74 13.24 8.61
CA ASP A 82 -0.16 14.47 9.13
C ASP A 82 -0.78 14.86 10.49
N ALA A 83 -2.08 14.64 10.68
CA ALA A 83 -2.79 14.87 11.95
C ALA A 83 -2.38 13.89 13.06
N ALA A 84 -2.12 12.62 12.73
CA ALA A 84 -1.67 11.62 13.71
C ALA A 84 -0.29 11.96 14.28
N GLY A 85 0.59 12.55 13.45
CA GLY A 85 1.93 12.96 13.82
C GLY A 85 2.90 11.79 14.06
N ARG A 86 4.19 12.12 14.27
CA ARG A 86 5.29 11.14 14.25
C ARG A 86 5.27 10.05 15.33
N TRP A 87 4.51 10.23 16.41
CA TRP A 87 4.47 9.31 17.54
C TRP A 87 3.25 8.38 17.53
N THR A 88 2.41 8.52 16.51
CA THR A 88 1.16 7.78 16.35
C THR A 88 1.18 7.03 15.03
N ARG A 89 0.74 5.78 15.04
CA ARG A 89 0.57 4.96 13.84
C ARG A 89 -0.87 5.03 13.38
N LEU A 90 -1.08 5.51 12.17
CA LEU A 90 -2.35 5.40 11.46
C LEU A 90 -2.46 3.99 10.89
N VAL A 91 -3.47 3.22 11.31
CA VAL A 91 -3.61 1.79 10.99
C VAL A 91 -4.98 1.47 10.41
N ALA A 92 -5.04 0.49 9.51
CA ALA A 92 -6.30 -0.04 8.99
C ALA A 92 -6.25 -1.57 8.92
N PRO A 93 -7.40 -2.25 8.96
CA PRO A 93 -7.49 -3.62 8.47
C PRO A 93 -7.03 -3.70 7.01
N GLY A 94 -6.54 -4.85 6.59
CA GLY A 94 -6.26 -5.13 5.20
C GLY A 94 -6.27 -6.62 4.91
N LEU A 95 -6.26 -6.95 3.63
CA LEU A 95 -6.21 -8.33 3.14
C LEU A 95 -5.10 -8.47 2.10
N LEU A 96 -4.29 -9.52 2.21
CA LEU A 96 -3.38 -9.95 1.17
C LEU A 96 -4.02 -11.12 0.44
N PHE A 97 -4.20 -11.02 -0.88
CA PHE A 97 -4.90 -12.04 -1.66
C PHE A 97 -4.21 -12.28 -3.00
N ARG A 98 -4.49 -13.44 -3.61
CA ARG A 98 -3.99 -13.78 -4.94
C ARG A 98 -4.95 -13.27 -6.01
N ASP A 99 -4.38 -12.71 -7.07
CA ASP A 99 -5.05 -12.31 -8.30
C ASP A 99 -4.19 -12.82 -9.47
N GLY A 100 -4.54 -14.00 -9.98
CA GLY A 100 -3.65 -14.79 -10.84
C GLY A 100 -2.32 -15.12 -10.16
N ASP A 101 -1.21 -14.76 -10.80
CA ASP A 101 0.15 -15.00 -10.30
C ASP A 101 0.68 -13.92 -9.33
N LEU A 102 -0.11 -12.86 -9.12
CA LEU A 102 0.26 -11.70 -8.32
C LEU A 102 -0.41 -11.75 -6.94
N TRP A 103 0.30 -11.20 -5.96
CA TRP A 103 -0.30 -10.84 -4.68
C TRP A 103 -0.77 -9.39 -4.72
N ARG A 104 -1.99 -9.17 -4.22
CA ARG A 104 -2.67 -7.87 -4.14
C ARG A 104 -2.94 -7.51 -2.69
N VAL A 105 -3.16 -6.23 -2.46
CA VAL A 105 -3.44 -5.68 -1.12
C VAL A 105 -4.75 -4.93 -1.17
N TRP A 106 -5.72 -5.35 -0.36
CA TRP A 106 -6.90 -4.57 -0.01
C TRP A 106 -6.64 -3.82 1.29
N VAL A 107 -7.00 -2.54 1.34
CA VAL A 107 -6.94 -1.71 2.54
C VAL A 107 -8.37 -1.38 2.96
N GLY A 108 -8.76 -1.80 4.16
CA GLY A 108 -10.13 -1.72 4.66
C GLY A 108 -10.60 -3.06 5.23
N ALA A 109 -11.77 -3.04 5.85
CA ALA A 109 -12.45 -4.27 6.24
C ALA A 109 -12.79 -5.11 5.00
N GLU A 110 -12.92 -6.42 5.18
CA GLU A 110 -13.42 -7.29 4.12
C GLU A 110 -14.85 -6.87 3.74
N PRO A 111 -15.13 -6.52 2.47
CA PRO A 111 -16.46 -6.12 2.07
C PRO A 111 -17.43 -7.30 2.08
N ASP A 112 -18.70 -7.02 2.42
CA ASP A 112 -19.77 -7.99 2.30
C ASP A 112 -19.91 -8.44 0.84
N GLY A 113 -19.87 -9.76 0.60
CA GLY A 113 -19.89 -10.32 -0.76
C GLY A 113 -18.51 -10.51 -1.40
N GLY A 114 -17.43 -10.20 -0.67
CA GLY A 114 -16.05 -10.44 -1.08
C GLY A 114 -15.36 -9.21 -1.67
N LEU A 115 -14.11 -9.41 -2.07
CA LEU A 115 -13.28 -8.33 -2.59
C LEU A 115 -13.77 -7.86 -3.98
N PRO A 116 -13.94 -6.53 -4.18
CA PRO A 116 -14.19 -5.97 -5.50
C PRO A 116 -13.06 -6.35 -6.48
N PRO A 117 -13.32 -6.37 -7.79
CA PRO A 117 -12.26 -6.59 -8.78
C PRO A 117 -11.21 -5.48 -8.72
N VAL A 118 -9.96 -5.81 -9.04
CA VAL A 118 -8.85 -4.84 -9.10
C VAL A 118 -9.09 -3.88 -10.29
N PRO A 119 -9.15 -2.56 -10.08
CA PRO A 119 -9.33 -1.60 -11.18
C PRO A 119 -8.26 -1.70 -12.26
N ALA A 120 -8.67 -1.57 -13.52
CA ALA A 120 -7.75 -1.49 -14.65
C ALA A 120 -6.89 -0.21 -14.53
N GLY A 121 -5.60 -0.33 -14.79
CA GLY A 121 -4.67 0.81 -14.74
C GLY A 121 -4.19 1.18 -13.33
N LEU A 122 -4.60 0.44 -12.28
CA LEU A 122 -4.21 0.73 -10.89
C LEU A 122 -2.69 0.74 -10.67
N ASP A 123 -1.95 -0.10 -11.39
CA ASP A 123 -0.48 -0.18 -11.31
C ASP A 123 0.22 0.66 -12.38
N VAL A 124 -0.51 1.46 -13.16
CA VAL A 124 0.11 2.26 -14.23
C VAL A 124 0.74 3.49 -13.61
N LEU A 125 2.06 3.47 -13.55
CA LEU A 125 2.88 4.61 -13.17
C LEU A 125 3.01 5.60 -14.33
N THR A 126 2.87 6.89 -14.01
CA THR A 126 3.34 7.95 -14.92
C THR A 126 4.83 7.74 -15.16
N ALA A 127 5.29 7.94 -16.40
CA ALA A 127 6.71 7.86 -16.72
C ALA A 127 7.50 8.77 -15.76
N PRO A 128 8.64 8.28 -15.22
CA PRO A 128 9.45 9.11 -14.35
C PRO A 128 9.92 10.34 -15.10
N ASP A 129 10.13 11.44 -14.37
CA ASP A 129 10.83 12.60 -14.92
C ASP A 129 12.16 12.11 -15.51
N PRO A 130 12.49 12.44 -16.78
CA PRO A 130 13.76 12.05 -17.39
C PRO A 130 14.93 12.82 -16.79
N THR A 131 14.88 13.21 -15.51
CA THR A 131 15.96 13.90 -14.82
C THR A 131 16.25 13.25 -13.46
N VAL A 132 17.54 13.20 -13.11
CA VAL A 132 18.00 12.85 -11.77
C VAL A 132 18.84 14.01 -11.27
N LEU A 133 18.41 14.67 -10.18
CA LEU A 133 19.07 15.87 -9.64
C LEU A 133 19.20 17.01 -10.67
N GLY A 134 18.25 17.13 -11.60
CA GLY A 134 18.29 18.10 -12.70
C GLY A 134 19.19 17.72 -13.87
N ILE A 135 19.79 16.53 -13.87
CA ILE A 135 20.58 16.00 -14.98
C ILE A 135 19.67 15.18 -15.89
N PRO A 136 19.53 15.53 -17.19
CA PRO A 136 18.74 14.76 -18.15
C PRO A 136 19.27 13.34 -18.32
N LEU A 137 18.38 12.37 -18.28
CA LEU A 137 18.63 10.97 -18.62
C LEU A 137 18.18 10.75 -20.07
N HIS A 138 19.15 10.43 -20.93
CA HIS A 138 18.86 9.93 -22.27
C HIS A 138 18.78 8.41 -22.23
N ARG A 139 17.64 7.85 -22.65
CA ARG A 139 17.54 6.41 -22.89
C ARG A 139 18.37 6.11 -24.15
N HIS A 140 19.47 5.40 -24.00
CA HIS A 140 20.14 4.80 -25.15
C HIS A 140 19.34 3.55 -25.53
N ASP A 141 18.59 3.65 -26.63
CA ASP A 141 18.00 2.48 -27.27
C ASP A 141 19.14 1.70 -27.94
N GLY A 142 19.53 0.59 -27.32
CA GLY A 142 20.48 -0.39 -27.86
C GLY A 142 19.78 -1.49 -28.62
#